data_AF-A0A970FZA2-F1
#
_entry.id   AF-A0A970FZA2-F1
#
_cell.length_a   1.000
_cell.length_b   1.000
_cell.length_c   1.000
_cell.angle_alpha   90.00
_cell.angle_beta   90.00
_cell.angle_gamma   90.00
#
_symmetry.space_group_name_H-M   'P 1'
#
loop_
_entity.id
_entity.type
_entity.pdbx_description
1 polymer ?
#
loop_
_entity_poly.entity_id
_entity_poly.type
_entity_poly.pdbx_seq_one_letter_code
_entity_poly.pdbx_strand_id
1 'polypeptide(L)' 'MTRSEKKKLLQQLKMEAAQEIGRLQFCREYNDHYKGDVPARVNGEEGGPIGGRMVQKMIAAVESNLTGLY' A
#
# COMPACT_ATOMS: atom_id res chain seq x y z
N MET A 1 -5.08 0.74 19.98
CA MET A 1 -5.45 0.44 18.58
C MET A 1 -5.87 -1.01 18.43
N THR A 2 -7.13 -1.25 18.04
CA THR A 2 -7.72 -2.56 17.79
C THR A 2 -7.22 -3.16 16.46
N ARG A 3 -7.40 -4.47 16.25
CA ARG A 3 -7.06 -5.14 14.98
C ARG A 3 -7.78 -4.52 13.78
N SER A 4 -9.04 -4.13 13.96
CA SER A 4 -9.87 -3.51 12.92
C SER A 4 -9.30 -2.15 12.50
N GLU A 5 -8.90 -1.33 13.48
CA GLU A 5 -8.26 -0.04 13.24
C GLU A 5 -6.94 -0.20 12.47
N LYS A 6 -6.09 -1.17 12.85
CA LYS A 6 -4.83 -1.44 12.12
C LYS A 6 -5.10 -1.77 10.66
N LYS A 7 -6.10 -2.61 10.39
CA LYS A 7 -6.49 -3.00 9.02
C LYS A 7 -6.96 -1.79 8.21
N LYS A 8 -7.75 -0.91 8.82
CA LYS A 8 -8.24 0.32 8.17
C LYS A 8 -7.10 1.28 7.81
N LEU A 9 -6.14 1.49 8.72
CA LEU A 9 -4.97 2.32 8.46
C LEU A 9 -4.09 1.76 7.34
N LEU A 10 -3.82 0.45 7.36
CA LEU A 10 -3.05 -0.19 6.28
C LEU A 10 -3.76 -0.09 4.93
N GLN A 11 -5.09 -0.21 4.92
CA GLN A 11 -5.89 -0.04 3.72
C GLN A 11 -5.79 1.41 3.20
N GLN A 12 -5.90 2.42 4.06
CA GLN A 12 -5.75 3.83 3.68
C GLN A 12 -4.35 4.09 3.11
N LEU A 13 -3.31 3.62 3.80
CA LEU A 13 -1.92 3.75 3.34
C LEU A 13 -1.69 3.10 1.97
N LYS A 14 -2.31 1.93 1.71
CA LYS A 14 -2.27 1.27 0.40
C LYS A 14 -2.88 2.16 -0.68
N MET A 15 -4.04 2.78 -0.42
CA MET A 15 -4.72 3.63 -1.38
C MET A 15 -3.95 4.91 -1.67
N GLU A 16 -3.40 5.56 -0.64
CA GLU A 16 -2.53 6.73 -0.80
C GLU A 16 -1.30 6.38 -1.64
N ALA A 17 -0.59 5.31 -1.28
CA ALA A 17 0.60 4.87 -2.00
C ALA A 17 0.29 4.55 -3.48
N ALA A 18 -0.84 3.89 -3.76
CA ALA A 18 -1.28 3.60 -5.11
C ALA A 18 -1.65 4.86 -5.90
N GLN A 19 -2.32 5.82 -5.27
CA GLN A 19 -2.67 7.12 -5.87
C GLN A 19 -1.42 7.93 -6.21
N GLU A 20 -0.45 8.00 -5.30
CA GLU A 20 0.81 8.74 -5.48
C GLU A 20 1.60 8.25 -6.71
N ILE A 21 1.57 6.95 -7.00
CA ILE A 21 2.35 6.35 -8.10
C ILE A 21 1.50 6.00 -9.34
N GLY A 22 0.25 6.47 -9.41
CA GLY A 22 -0.62 6.27 -10.58
C GLY A 22 -1.03 4.82 -10.83
N ARG A 23 -1.28 4.05 -9.77
CA ARG A 23 -1.54 2.60 -9.80
C ARG A 23 -2.87 2.17 -9.16
N LEU A 24 -3.83 3.07 -9.05
CA LEU A 24 -5.15 2.76 -8.48
C LEU A 24 -5.85 1.60 -9.18
N GLN A 25 -5.70 1.46 -10.51
CA GLN A 25 -6.28 0.38 -11.32
C GLN A 25 -5.83 -1.04 -10.91
N PHE A 26 -4.79 -1.16 -10.10
CA PHE A 26 -4.34 -2.44 -9.55
C PHE A 26 -4.87 -2.71 -8.14
N CYS A 27 -5.58 -1.75 -7.54
CA CYS A 27 -6.31 -1.93 -6.29
C CYS A 27 -7.67 -2.58 -6.56
N ARG A 28 -8.06 -3.57 -5.75
CA ARG A 28 -9.35 -4.26 -5.85
C ARG A 28 -10.54 -3.30 -5.85
N GLU A 29 -10.41 -2.18 -5.14
CA GLU A 29 -11.44 -1.14 -5.06
C GLU A 29 -11.71 -0.44 -6.42
N TYR A 30 -10.80 -0.57 -7.39
CA TYR A 30 -10.87 0.02 -8.73
C TYR A 30 -10.76 -1.03 -9.84
N ASN A 31 -10.78 -2.32 -9.46
CA ASN A 31 -10.64 -3.44 -10.36
C ASN A 31 -11.31 -4.68 -9.74
N ASP A 32 -12.49 -5.00 -10.26
CA ASP A 32 -13.33 -6.15 -9.83
C ASP A 32 -12.82 -7.49 -10.38
N HIS A 33 -11.62 -7.53 -10.96
CA HIS A 33 -11.09 -8.79 -11.47
C HIS A 33 -10.55 -9.65 -10.31
N TYR A 34 -10.92 -10.93 -10.31
CA TYR A 34 -10.37 -11.90 -9.38
C TYR A 34 -8.86 -12.08 -9.62
N LYS A 35 -8.05 -11.67 -8.64
CA LYS A 35 -6.57 -11.74 -8.74
C LYS A 35 -6.00 -13.14 -8.60
N GLY A 36 -6.80 -14.16 -8.25
CA GLY A 36 -6.32 -15.53 -8.07
C GLY A 36 -5.95 -16.23 -9.37
N ASP A 37 -6.51 -15.80 -10.50
CA ASP A 37 -6.18 -16.33 -11.84
C ASP A 37 -5.00 -15.57 -12.49
N VAL A 38 -4.52 -14.51 -11.84
CA VAL A 38 -3.40 -13.70 -12.34
C VAL A 38 -2.08 -14.38 -11.94
N PRO A 39 -1.16 -14.63 -12.88
CA PRO A 39 0.14 -15.22 -12.57
C PRO A 39 0.87 -14.43 -11.48
N ALA A 40 1.52 -15.13 -10.54
CA ALA A 40 2.20 -14.52 -9.40
C ALA A 40 3.18 -13.41 -9.82
N ARG A 41 3.90 -13.60 -10.94
CA ARG A 41 4.79 -12.59 -11.53
C ARG A 41 4.05 -11.30 -11.88
N VAL A 42 2.88 -11.39 -12.51
CA VAL A 42 2.07 -10.23 -12.91
C VAL A 42 1.50 -9.53 -11.67
N ASN A 43 0.96 -10.29 -10.71
CA ASN A 43 0.50 -9.72 -9.43
C ASN A 43 1.63 -8.97 -8.70
N GLY A 44 2.84 -9.52 -8.70
CA GLY A 44 4.02 -8.88 -8.13
C GLY A 44 4.44 -7.61 -8.89
N GLU A 45 4.39 -7.63 -10.22
CA GLU A 45 4.70 -6.48 -11.06
C GLU A 45 3.69 -5.33 -10.89
N GLU A 46 2.41 -5.65 -10.77
CA GLU A 46 1.32 -4.70 -10.56
C GLU A 46 1.31 -4.13 -9.13
N GLY A 47 1.34 -5.01 -8.13
CA GLY A 47 1.17 -4.65 -6.71
C GLY A 47 2.47 -4.35 -5.95
N GLY A 48 3.60 -4.90 -6.39
CA GLY A 48 4.90 -4.73 -5.74
C GLY A 48 5.31 -3.27 -5.55
N PRO A 49 5.19 -2.41 -6.58
CA PRO A 49 5.49 -0.99 -6.43
C PRO A 49 4.60 -0.25 -5.43
N ILE A 50 3.32 -0.64 -5.29
CA ILE A 50 2.43 -0.09 -4.26
C ILE A 50 2.96 -0.46 -2.87
N GLY A 51 3.28 -1.74 -2.65
CA GLY A 51 3.85 -2.22 -1.40
C GLY A 51 5.19 -1.57 -1.06
N GLY A 52 6.08 -1.41 -2.05
CA GLY A 52 7.36 -0.71 -1.88
C GLY A 52 7.16 0.74 -1.44
N ARG A 53 6.20 1.46 -2.04
CA ARG A 53 5.87 2.83 -1.64
C ARG A 53 5.30 2.90 -0.22
N MET A 54 4.46 1.95 0.18
CA MET A 54 3.96 1.87 1.57
C MET A 54 5.12 1.74 2.56
N VAL A 55 6.08 0.86 2.29
CA VAL A 55 7.26 0.65 3.16
C VAL A 55 8.10 1.92 3.27
N GLN A 56 8.34 2.63 2.16
CA GLN A 56 9.03 3.92 2.20
C GLN A 56 8.34 4.94 3.10
N LYS A 57 7.01 5.06 3.04
CA LYS A 57 6.23 5.96 3.93
C LYS A 57 6.35 5.55 5.39
N MET A 58 6.35 4.24 5.69
CA MET A 58 6.53 3.73 7.05
C MET A 58 7.93 4.05 7.59
N ILE A 59 8.97 3.88 6.78
CA ILE A 59 10.35 4.23 7.15
C ILE A 59 10.45 5.73 7.44
N ALA A 60 9.96 6.58 6.54
CA ALA A 60 9.99 8.03 6.72
C ALA A 60 9.25 8.50 8.00
N ALA A 61 8.12 7.86 8.33
CA ALA A 61 7.39 8.15 9.55
C ALA A 61 8.19 7.76 10.82
N VAL A 62 8.88 6.61 10.79
CA VAL A 62 9.75 6.18 11.88
C VAL A 62 10.98 7.08 12.01
N GLU A 63 11.61 7.47 10.90
CA GLU A 63 12.73 8.41 10.88
C GLU A 63 12.34 9.78 11.45
N SER A 64 11.15 10.29 11.09
CA SER A 64 10.62 11.55 11.63
C SER A 64 10.41 11.48 13.15
N ASN A 65 9.88 10.36 13.64
CA ASN A 65 9.69 10.12 15.07
C ASN A 65 11.01 9.95 15.83
N LEU A 66 12.03 9.34 15.22
CA LEU A 66 13.36 9.14 15.82
C LEU A 66 14.17 10.43 15.89
N THR A 67 14.04 11.29 14.89
CA THR A 67 14.76 12.57 14.79
C THR A 67 14.10 13.69 15.60
N GLY A 68 12.90 13.46 16.15
CA GLY A 68 12.12 14.46 16.88
C GLY A 68 11.62 15.60 15.98
N LEU A 69 11.52 15.37 14.66
CA LEU A 69 10.93 16.32 13.73
C LEU A 69 9.40 16.44 13.86
N TYR A 70 8.79 15.69 14.80
CA TYR A 70 7.46 15.89 15.38
C TYR A 70 7.43 15.40 16.83
#